data_AF-X1HRD3-F1
#
_entry.id   AF-X1HRD3-F1
#
_cell.length_a   1.000
_cell.length_b   1.000
_cell.length_c   1.000
_cell.angle_alpha   90.00
_cell.angle_beta   90.00
_cell.angle_gamma   90.00
#
_symmetry.space_group_name_H-M   'P 1'
#
loop_
_entity.id
_entity.type
_entity.pdbx_description
1 polymer ?
#
loop_
_entity_poly.entity_id
_entity_poly.type
_entity_poly.pdbx_seq_one_letter_code
_entity_poly.pdbx_strand_id
1 'polypeptide(L)'
;MNTEISKKDSDYMYNLVQRIVDEVGPRMPCSPQEAEGANIIKDELEKSCDEVVLEPFECHPKAFLGWIKMIVIMVPISMILHLLMQFASEMIWLIIFTAISFVLVLLSLVIMWEEFFNYKEFIDVIFRKKSSQNVVGKFKSKGDVKKIIIFSSHIDS
;
A
#
# COMPACT_ATOMS: atom_id res chain seq x y z
N MET A 1 -22.90 10.34 26.20
CA MET A 1 -23.40 8.95 26.31
C MET A 1 -22.19 8.13 26.75
N ASN A 2 -22.10 7.76 28.03
CA ASN A 2 -21.03 6.87 28.50
C ASN A 2 -21.48 5.45 28.21
N THR A 3 -21.04 4.92 27.08
CA THR A 3 -21.26 3.51 26.74
C THR A 3 -20.19 2.72 27.47
N GLU A 4 -20.57 2.04 28.56
CA GLU A 4 -19.67 1.07 29.21
C GLU A 4 -19.56 -0.16 28.29
N ILE A 5 -18.35 -0.43 27.81
CA ILE A 5 -18.05 -1.65 27.07
C ILE A 5 -17.99 -2.80 28.07
N SER A 6 -18.79 -3.84 27.86
CA SER A 6 -18.77 -4.99 28.77
C SER A 6 -17.44 -5.73 28.63
N LYS A 7 -16.98 -6.36 29.73
CA LYS A 7 -15.78 -7.20 29.69
C LYS A 7 -15.89 -8.30 28.63
N LYS A 8 -17.10 -8.86 28.45
CA LYS A 8 -17.38 -9.88 27.43
C LYS A 8 -17.08 -9.38 26.02
N ASP A 9 -17.52 -8.17 25.67
CA ASP A 9 -17.31 -7.60 24.33
C ASP A 9 -15.85 -7.25 24.10
N SER A 10 -15.16 -6.76 25.13
CA SER A 10 -13.72 -6.52 25.09
C SER A 10 -12.93 -7.82 24.88
N ASP A 11 -13.24 -8.85 25.66
CA ASP A 11 -12.60 -10.17 25.56
C ASP A 11 -12.88 -10.80 24.19
N TYR A 12 -14.09 -10.65 23.65
CA TYR A 12 -14.46 -11.12 22.32
C TYR A 12 -13.57 -10.51 21.23
N MET A 13 -13.47 -9.17 21.21
CA MET A 13 -12.64 -8.46 20.23
C MET A 13 -11.16 -8.81 20.38
N TYR A 14 -10.66 -8.87 21.61
CA TYR A 14 -9.26 -9.25 21.86
C TYR A 14 -8.97 -10.66 21.35
N ASN A 15 -9.83 -11.64 21.65
CA ASN A 15 -9.65 -13.02 21.22
C ASN A 15 -9.71 -13.18 19.71
N LEU A 16 -10.56 -12.41 19.01
CA LEU A 16 -10.59 -12.39 17.55
C LEU A 16 -9.27 -11.88 16.96
N VAL A 17 -8.74 -10.77 17.48
CA VAL A 17 -7.46 -10.22 17.02
C VAL A 17 -6.32 -11.19 17.32
N GLN A 18 -6.30 -11.74 18.54
CA GLN A 18 -5.30 -12.71 18.97
C GLN A 18 -5.32 -13.95 18.07
N ARG A 19 -6.50 -14.47 17.73
CA ARG A 19 -6.67 -15.58 16.79
C ARG A 19 -6.05 -15.28 15.43
N ILE A 20 -6.31 -14.10 14.86
CA ILE A 20 -5.73 -13.71 13.57
C ILE A 20 -4.20 -13.62 13.67
N VAL A 21 -3.66 -13.08 14.77
CA VAL A 21 -2.21 -13.00 14.99
C VAL A 21 -1.58 -14.39 15.11
N ASP A 22 -2.19 -15.29 15.88
CA ASP A 22 -1.63 -16.61 16.18
C ASP A 22 -1.79 -17.61 15.02
N GLU A 23 -2.94 -17.60 14.35
CA GLU A 23 -3.23 -18.53 13.24
C GLU A 23 -2.60 -18.08 11.92
N VAL A 24 -2.64 -16.76 11.61
CA VAL A 24 -2.24 -16.24 10.30
C VAL A 24 -0.85 -15.60 10.30
N GLY A 25 -0.47 -14.93 11.38
CA GLY A 25 0.80 -14.20 11.46
C GLY A 25 0.83 -12.93 10.61
N PRO A 26 2.02 -12.47 10.13
CA PRO A 26 2.16 -11.26 9.33
C PRO A 26 1.44 -11.34 7.97
N ARG A 27 0.67 -10.29 7.65
CA ARG A 27 -0.24 -10.22 6.49
C ARG A 27 0.17 -9.12 5.53
N MET A 28 1.33 -9.29 4.88
CA MET A 28 1.78 -8.31 3.88
C MET A 28 0.73 -8.13 2.77
N PRO A 29 0.59 -6.95 2.16
CA PRO A 29 -0.34 -6.71 1.06
C PRO A 29 -0.16 -7.69 -0.11
N CYS A 30 -1.28 -8.16 -0.65
CA CYS A 30 -1.40 -9.18 -1.70
C CYS A 30 -0.69 -10.51 -1.37
N SER A 31 -0.69 -10.90 -0.09
CA SER A 31 -0.15 -12.19 0.35
C SER A 31 -1.27 -13.21 0.58
N PRO A 32 -0.97 -14.52 0.52
CA PRO A 32 -1.92 -15.55 0.95
C PRO A 32 -2.41 -15.34 2.38
N GLN A 33 -1.54 -14.85 3.28
CA GLN A 33 -1.86 -14.56 4.68
C GLN A 33 -2.89 -13.43 4.80
N GLU A 34 -2.76 -12.37 4.00
CA GLU A 34 -3.77 -11.31 3.94
C GLU A 34 -5.14 -11.87 3.53
N ALA A 35 -5.17 -12.74 2.51
CA ALA A 35 -6.41 -13.41 2.08
C ALA A 35 -7.00 -14.32 3.17
N GLU A 36 -6.16 -15.03 3.92
CA GLU A 36 -6.59 -15.85 5.05
C GLU A 36 -7.17 -15.00 6.19
N GLY A 37 -6.50 -13.90 6.56
CA GLY A 37 -7.02 -12.93 7.52
C GLY A 37 -8.35 -12.32 7.07
N ALA A 38 -8.48 -11.99 5.77
CA ALA A 38 -9.72 -11.51 5.19
C ALA A 38 -10.86 -12.55 5.29
N ASN A 39 -10.56 -13.84 5.10
CA ASN A 39 -11.55 -14.91 5.28
C ASN A 39 -12.02 -15.04 6.74
N ILE A 40 -11.12 -14.93 7.72
CA ILE A 40 -11.51 -14.93 9.14
C ILE A 40 -12.46 -13.76 9.44
N ILE A 41 -12.15 -12.56 8.95
CA ILE A 41 -13.01 -11.38 9.13
C ILE A 41 -14.34 -11.53 8.40
N LYS A 42 -14.35 -12.12 7.20
CA LYS A 42 -15.58 -12.44 6.46
C LYS A 42 -16.50 -13.34 7.28
N ASP A 43 -15.97 -14.46 7.77
CA ASP A 43 -16.73 -15.43 8.59
C ASP A 43 -17.26 -14.77 9.87
N GLU A 44 -16.51 -13.83 10.43
CA GLU A 44 -16.92 -13.06 11.61
C GLU A 44 -18.09 -12.11 11.31
N LEU A 45 -18.00 -11.37 10.21
CA LEU A 45 -19.06 -10.45 9.77
C LEU A 45 -20.34 -11.19 9.38
N GLU A 46 -20.23 -12.40 8.81
CA GLU A 46 -21.38 -13.21 8.39
C GLU A 46 -22.29 -13.61 9.56
N LYS A 47 -21.79 -13.59 10.80
CA LYS A 47 -22.60 -13.87 11.99
C LYS A 47 -23.62 -12.78 12.31
N SER A 48 -23.37 -11.55 11.85
CA SER A 48 -24.12 -10.36 12.27
C SER A 48 -24.66 -9.52 11.11
N CYS A 49 -23.91 -9.40 10.00
CA CYS A 49 -24.31 -8.61 8.85
C CYS A 49 -25.34 -9.33 7.97
N ASP A 50 -26.19 -8.56 7.28
CA ASP A 50 -27.18 -9.11 6.34
C ASP A 50 -26.54 -9.58 5.02
N GLU A 51 -25.39 -9.02 4.67
CA GLU A 51 -24.62 -9.34 3.47
C GLU A 51 -23.14 -9.10 3.75
N VAL A 52 -22.29 -10.04 3.32
CA VAL A 52 -20.84 -9.89 3.36
C VAL A 52 -20.27 -10.22 1.99
N VAL A 53 -19.40 -9.34 1.48
CA VAL A 53 -18.81 -9.48 0.15
C VAL A 53 -17.30 -9.37 0.25
N LEU A 54 -16.60 -10.27 -0.45
CA LEU A 54 -15.20 -10.09 -0.81
C LEU A 54 -15.13 -9.31 -2.11
N GLU A 55 -14.57 -8.10 -2.05
CA GLU A 55 -14.41 -7.24 -3.21
C GLU A 55 -12.95 -7.34 -3.71
N PRO A 56 -12.70 -8.09 -4.81
CA PRO A 56 -11.35 -8.28 -5.32
C PRO A 56 -10.85 -7.00 -6.00
N PHE A 57 -9.56 -6.72 -5.83
CA PHE A 57 -8.85 -5.66 -6.54
C PHE A 57 -7.45 -6.11 -6.92
N GLU A 58 -6.77 -5.32 -7.76
CA GLU A 58 -5.38 -5.56 -8.12
C GLU A 58 -4.55 -4.30 -7.88
N CYS A 59 -3.33 -4.47 -7.37
CA CYS A 59 -2.40 -3.37 -7.14
C CYS A 59 -0.94 -3.82 -7.30
N HIS A 60 -0.01 -2.87 -7.16
CA HIS A 60 1.43 -3.10 -7.20
C HIS A 60 2.04 -2.89 -5.79
N PRO A 61 1.92 -3.87 -4.87
CA PRO A 61 2.18 -3.64 -3.43
C PRO A 61 3.63 -3.26 -3.09
N LYS A 62 4.55 -3.42 -4.03
CA LYS A 62 5.97 -3.05 -3.86
C LYS A 62 6.31 -1.64 -4.37
N ALA A 63 5.39 -0.97 -5.07
CA ALA A 63 5.67 0.31 -5.69
C ALA A 63 5.80 1.44 -4.65
N PHE A 64 4.90 1.46 -3.66
CA PHE A 64 4.83 2.51 -2.63
C PHE A 64 6.15 2.78 -1.87
N LEU A 65 6.97 1.75 -1.63
CA LEU A 65 8.32 1.92 -1.06
C LEU A 65 9.43 1.63 -2.09
N GLY A 66 9.06 1.12 -3.25
CA GLY A 66 9.97 0.76 -4.33
C GLY A 66 10.62 1.98 -4.99
N TRP A 67 9.88 3.09 -5.11
CA TRP A 67 10.41 4.34 -5.66
C TRP A 67 11.62 4.87 -4.86
N ILE A 68 11.63 4.68 -3.53
CA ILE A 68 12.75 5.08 -2.68
C ILE A 68 14.03 4.37 -3.11
N LYS A 69 13.96 3.06 -3.37
CA LYS A 69 15.12 2.27 -3.83
C LYS A 69 15.63 2.78 -5.17
N MET A 70 14.73 3.17 -6.08
CA MET A 70 15.13 3.74 -7.36
C MET A 70 15.88 5.06 -7.17
N ILE A 71 15.37 5.97 -6.34
CA ILE A 71 16.03 7.26 -6.07
C ILE A 71 17.39 7.06 -5.38
N VAL A 72 17.47 6.15 -4.42
CA VAL A 72 18.72 5.79 -3.72
C VAL A 72 19.78 5.25 -4.69
N ILE A 73 19.39 4.72 -5.85
CA ILE A 73 20.33 4.30 -6.89
C ILE A 73 20.61 5.45 -7.87
N MET A 74 19.57 6.13 -8.36
CA MET A 74 19.67 7.15 -9.40
C MET A 74 20.47 8.38 -8.96
N VAL A 75 20.26 8.87 -7.74
CA VAL A 75 20.92 10.08 -7.23
C VAL A 75 22.43 9.86 -7.04
N PRO A 76 22.90 8.78 -6.38
CA PRO A 76 24.34 8.50 -6.30
C PRO A 76 24.99 8.27 -7.66
N ILE A 77 24.33 7.60 -8.61
CA ILE A 77 24.86 7.45 -9.97
C ILE A 77 25.02 8.83 -10.62
N SER A 78 24.04 9.73 -10.47
CA SER A 78 24.15 11.10 -10.96
C SER A 78 25.33 11.85 -10.33
N MET A 79 25.54 11.72 -9.02
CA MET A 79 26.69 12.32 -8.32
C MET A 79 28.03 11.76 -8.82
N ILE A 80 28.12 10.45 -9.02
CA ILE A 80 29.34 9.80 -9.56
C ILE A 80 29.62 10.32 -10.97
N LEU A 81 28.62 10.39 -11.85
CA LEU A 81 28.78 10.94 -13.21
C LEU A 81 29.25 12.40 -13.18
N HIS A 82 28.70 13.20 -12.26
CA HIS A 82 29.12 14.57 -12.07
C HIS A 82 30.58 14.69 -11.61
N LEU A 83 31.05 13.80 -10.73
CA LEU A 83 32.46 13.77 -10.31
C LEU A 83 33.39 13.30 -11.43
N LEU A 84 32.98 12.27 -12.20
CA LEU A 84 33.74 11.74 -13.32
C LEU A 84 33.91 12.74 -14.47
N MET A 85 33.01 13.72 -14.57
CA MET A 85 33.11 14.84 -15.50
C MET A 85 34.45 15.58 -15.41
N GLN A 86 35.08 15.66 -14.22
CA GLN A 86 36.37 16.32 -14.04
C GLN A 86 37.53 15.63 -14.79
N PHE A 87 37.36 14.35 -15.13
CA PHE A 87 38.35 13.55 -15.85
C PHE A 87 38.06 13.46 -17.36
N ALA A 88 36.97 14.07 -17.83
CA ALA A 88 36.63 14.09 -19.25
C ALA A 88 37.47 15.14 -19.99
N SER A 89 38.31 14.70 -20.93
CA SER A 89 39.14 15.57 -21.77
C SER A 89 38.40 16.14 -22.98
N GLU A 90 37.44 15.38 -23.51
CA GLU A 90 36.67 15.76 -24.69
C GLU A 90 35.34 16.43 -24.32
N MET A 91 35.01 17.51 -25.03
CA MET A 91 33.77 18.26 -24.83
C MET A 91 32.51 17.38 -24.95
N ILE A 92 32.54 16.37 -25.84
CA ILE A 92 31.42 15.44 -26.04
C ILE A 92 31.08 14.67 -24.75
N TRP A 93 32.10 14.22 -23.99
CA TRP A 93 31.89 13.45 -22.76
C TRP A 93 31.38 14.32 -21.62
N LEU A 94 31.82 15.58 -21.55
CA LEU A 94 31.28 16.57 -20.61
C LEU A 94 29.77 16.77 -20.83
N ILE A 95 29.35 16.93 -22.09
CA ILE A 95 27.93 17.12 -22.44
C ILE A 95 27.12 15.86 -22.08
N ILE A 96 27.62 14.67 -22.42
CA ILE A 96 26.94 13.41 -22.14
C ILE A 96 26.75 13.20 -20.64
N PHE A 97 27.82 13.34 -19.83
CA PHE A 97 27.72 13.15 -18.38
C PHE A 97 26.82 14.20 -17.72
N THR A 98 26.89 15.46 -18.17
CA THR A 98 26.00 16.51 -17.68
C THR A 98 24.54 16.19 -17.99
N ALA A 99 24.24 15.79 -19.22
CA ALA A 99 22.89 15.47 -19.65
C ALA A 99 22.31 14.28 -18.86
N ILE A 100 23.07 13.19 -18.71
CA ILE A 100 22.61 12.01 -17.96
C ILE A 100 22.43 12.35 -16.48
N SER A 101 23.40 13.06 -15.87
CA SER A 101 23.32 13.48 -14.47
C SER A 101 22.08 14.34 -14.20
N PHE A 102 21.82 15.33 -15.07
CA PHE A 102 20.64 16.18 -14.98
C PHE A 102 19.34 15.39 -15.11
N VAL A 103 19.24 14.50 -16.12
CA VAL A 103 18.05 13.66 -16.34
C VAL A 103 17.78 12.75 -15.15
N LEU A 104 18.81 12.13 -14.56
CA LEU A 104 18.64 11.26 -13.38
C LEU A 104 18.11 12.02 -12.18
N VAL A 105 18.60 13.23 -11.91
CA VAL A 105 18.10 14.07 -10.81
C VAL A 105 16.69 14.54 -11.08
N LEU A 106 16.42 15.05 -12.30
CA LEU A 106 15.10 15.52 -12.68
C LEU A 106 14.06 14.39 -12.58
N LEU A 107 14.38 13.21 -13.12
CA LEU A 107 13.50 12.05 -13.04
C LEU A 107 13.30 11.58 -11.59
N SER A 108 14.34 11.61 -10.74
CA SER A 108 14.20 11.30 -9.31
C SER A 108 13.24 12.26 -8.60
N LEU A 109 13.31 13.56 -8.92
CA LEU A 109 12.40 14.57 -8.37
C LEU A 109 10.96 14.37 -8.85
N VAL A 110 10.77 14.08 -10.15
CA VAL A 110 9.44 13.79 -10.71
C VAL A 110 8.85 12.53 -10.08
N ILE A 111 9.62 11.44 -9.97
CA ILE A 111 9.18 10.21 -9.30
C ILE A 111 8.77 10.51 -7.85
N MET A 112 9.61 11.19 -7.09
CA MET A 112 9.27 11.57 -5.71
C MET A 112 8.00 12.41 -5.63
N TRP A 113 7.84 13.40 -6.52
CA TRP A 113 6.69 14.28 -6.53
C TRP A 113 5.39 13.53 -6.83
N GLU A 114 5.38 12.71 -7.88
CA GLU A 114 4.20 11.96 -8.29
C GLU A 114 3.85 10.83 -7.29
N GLU A 115 4.84 10.06 -6.84
CA GLU A 115 4.63 8.91 -5.93
C GLU A 115 4.35 9.33 -4.49
N PHE A 116 5.16 10.22 -3.92
CA PHE A 116 5.10 10.52 -2.48
C PHE A 116 4.14 11.66 -2.14
N PHE A 117 4.13 12.73 -2.93
CA PHE A 117 3.30 13.90 -2.64
C PHE A 117 1.90 13.80 -3.25
N ASN A 118 1.80 13.30 -4.49
CA ASN A 118 0.52 13.19 -5.18
C ASN A 118 -0.14 11.80 -5.06
N TYR A 119 0.55 10.79 -4.50
CA TYR A 119 0.07 9.42 -4.38
C TYR A 119 -0.44 8.83 -5.71
N LYS A 120 0.23 9.18 -6.81
CA LYS A 120 -0.08 8.64 -8.14
C LYS A 120 0.82 7.45 -8.42
N GLU A 121 0.24 6.42 -9.03
CA GLU A 121 0.89 5.20 -9.51
C GLU A 121 1.75 5.47 -10.76
N PHE A 122 2.74 6.35 -10.67
CA PHE A 122 3.52 6.86 -11.82
C PHE A 122 4.51 5.83 -12.35
N ILE A 123 5.18 5.09 -11.45
CA ILE A 123 6.14 4.04 -11.80
C ILE A 123 5.69 2.63 -11.37
N ASP A 124 4.49 2.49 -10.82
CA ASP A 124 3.90 1.23 -10.36
C ASP A 124 3.93 0.10 -11.38
N VAL A 125 3.79 0.43 -12.67
CA VAL A 125 3.79 -0.54 -13.79
C VAL A 125 5.11 -1.33 -13.88
N ILE A 126 6.21 -0.80 -13.32
CA ILE A 126 7.50 -1.49 -13.26
C ILE A 126 7.49 -2.63 -12.23
N PHE A 127 6.61 -2.53 -11.23
CA PHE A 127 6.47 -3.51 -10.17
C PHE A 127 5.50 -4.62 -10.59
N ARG A 128 5.56 -5.75 -9.89
CA ARG A 128 4.67 -6.88 -10.19
C ARG A 128 3.26 -6.59 -9.67
N LYS A 129 2.29 -6.60 -10.57
CA LYS A 129 0.86 -6.57 -10.24
C LYS A 129 0.46 -7.84 -9.47
N LYS A 130 -0.39 -7.68 -8.47
CA LYS A 130 -0.95 -8.77 -7.67
C LYS A 130 -2.40 -8.47 -7.29
N SER A 131 -3.15 -9.52 -7.00
CA SER A 131 -4.52 -9.43 -6.52
C SER A 131 -4.55 -9.33 -4.99
N SER A 132 -5.55 -8.62 -4.46
CA SER A 132 -5.94 -8.55 -3.05
C SER A 132 -7.47 -8.40 -2.98
N GLN A 133 -8.02 -8.25 -1.77
CA GLN A 133 -9.44 -8.24 -1.49
C GLN A 133 -9.78 -7.30 -0.32
N ASN A 134 -10.89 -6.58 -0.45
CA ASN A 134 -11.56 -5.95 0.68
C ASN A 134 -12.66 -6.88 1.21
N VAL A 135 -12.96 -6.77 2.50
CA VAL A 135 -14.11 -7.45 3.13
C VAL A 135 -15.13 -6.39 3.52
N VAL A 136 -16.35 -6.48 2.98
CA VAL A 136 -17.39 -5.48 3.22
C VAL A 136 -18.62 -6.17 3.81
N GLY A 137 -18.90 -5.91 5.09
CA GLY A 137 -20.14 -6.27 5.75
C GLY A 137 -21.18 -5.15 5.63
N LYS A 138 -22.43 -5.49 5.30
CA LYS A 138 -23.53 -4.54 5.12
C LYS A 138 -24.72 -4.93 5.98
N PHE A 139 -25.30 -3.92 6.64
CA PHE A 139 -26.64 -4.01 7.21
C PHE A 139 -27.63 -3.34 6.25
N LYS A 140 -28.68 -4.06 5.87
CA LYS A 140 -29.68 -3.59 4.92
C LYS A 140 -30.67 -2.67 5.62
N SER A 141 -30.91 -1.52 5.02
CA SER A 141 -32.01 -0.65 5.43
C SER A 141 -33.34 -1.34 5.14
N LYS A 142 -34.29 -1.23 6.07
CA LYS A 142 -35.67 -1.74 5.89
C LYS A 142 -36.50 -0.88 4.92
N GLY A 143 -36.02 0.30 4.55
CA GLY A 143 -36.68 1.22 3.61
C GLY A 143 -35.67 2.12 2.91
N ASP A 144 -36.13 3.27 2.39
CA ASP A 144 -35.28 4.22 1.66
C ASP A 144 -34.00 4.59 2.42
N VAL A 145 -32.86 4.34 1.80
CA VAL A 145 -31.55 4.75 2.34
C VAL A 145 -31.41 6.27 2.22
N LYS A 146 -31.47 6.98 3.35
CA LYS A 146 -31.22 8.44 3.39
C LYS A 146 -29.79 8.79 3.80
N LYS A 147 -29.10 7.89 4.52
CA LYS A 147 -27.73 8.06 5.03
C LYS A 147 -27.02 6.71 5.11
N ILE A 148 -25.70 6.71 4.97
CA ILE A 148 -24.83 5.55 5.14
C ILE A 148 -23.80 5.88 6.21
N ILE A 149 -23.57 4.96 7.15
CA ILE A 149 -22.49 5.04 8.14
C ILE A 149 -21.48 3.95 7.76
N ILE A 150 -20.22 4.32 7.61
CA ILE A 150 -19.14 3.40 7.24
C ILE A 150 -18.16 3.33 8.41
N PHE A 151 -17.91 2.12 8.89
CA PHE A 151 -16.81 1.80 9.80
C PHE A 151 -15.77 1.03 8.99
N SER A 152 -14.54 1.52 8.92
CA SER A 152 -13.47 0.90 8.14
C SER A 152 -12.20 0.71 8.97
N SER A 153 -11.44 -0.31 8.59
CA SER A 153 -10.11 -0.65 9.11
C SER A 153 -9.33 -1.35 7.99
N HIS A 154 -8.02 -1.49 8.16
CA HIS A 154 -7.18 -2.31 7.29
C HIS A 154 -6.85 -3.64 7.97
N ILE A 155 -6.67 -4.72 7.18
CA ILE A 155 -6.44 -6.10 7.66
C ILE A 155 -4.95 -6.48 7.51
N ASP A 156 -4.32 -5.95 6.46
CA ASP A 156 -2.91 -6.10 6.14
C ASP A 156 -2.01 -5.45 7.21
N SER A 157 -0.77 -5.95 7.29
CA SER A 157 0.25 -5.55 8.26
C SER A 157 1.63 -5.46 7.63
#